data_AF-U9UXU7-F1
#
_entry.id   AF-U9UXU7-F1
#
_cell.length_a   1.000
_cell.length_b   1.000
_cell.length_c   1.000
_cell.angle_alpha   90.00
_cell.angle_beta   90.00
_cell.angle_gamma   90.00
#
_symmetry.space_group_name_H-M   'P 1'
#
loop_
_entity.id
_entity.type
_entity.pdbx_description
1 polymer ?
#
loop_
_entity_poly.entity_id
_entity_poly.type
_entity_poly.pdbx_seq_one_letter_code
_entity_poly.pdbx_strand_id
1 'polypeptide(L)'
;LNEFFLCVDFGTKANRFLAKCGIKEPSSYDFAGLSVDPSHKLWKLYVEKYPVILEKINPNLEKILKLAAPPINPKLRAMALKYFIDNFKKKYVKYYKPEVINITFLPCSNSDTCAKPSDCFINDECKIMGFKIIREDLRSKAVDFGIHQNPNSAKLIARLTENPPKSDDVAKKVFEYLNTQQKGFVNSDWKKLENLKFIPIQYESQPNKLFNPRECFFKLKEESLNNFFPCVDLGTKANEFLAKCGVREPSSYDFAEISVDPSHELWKLYVEKYPVILEKINPNLEKILKLATPPTNPKLHAMALKYFVDNFDKKYVKNYKPEEIDIAFLPCSNSNSYAKHSECFINDECKIMGFNIIRQDLRSKAGDFGVRQNPNRVKIINKLIENPPKNVNVAKKVFDI
;
A
#
# COMPACT_ATOMS: atom_id res chain seq x y z
N LEU A 1 -40.35 -41.77 22.06
CA LEU A 1 -40.62 -41.07 20.78
C LEU A 1 -42.12 -40.91 20.51
N ASN A 2 -42.96 -41.83 21.00
CA ASN A 2 -44.42 -41.76 20.84
C ASN A 2 -45.05 -40.51 21.47
N GLU A 3 -44.36 -39.88 22.43
CA GLU A 3 -44.80 -38.65 23.09
C GLU A 3 -44.91 -37.44 22.14
N PHE A 4 -44.30 -37.52 20.95
CA PHE A 4 -44.39 -36.48 19.92
C PHE A 4 -45.55 -36.68 18.93
N PHE A 5 -46.28 -37.79 19.03
CA PHE A 5 -47.37 -38.14 18.12
C PHE A 5 -48.61 -38.57 18.90
N LEU A 6 -49.77 -38.52 18.25
CA LEU A 6 -50.99 -39.12 18.77
C LEU A 6 -50.94 -40.63 18.53
N CYS A 7 -50.32 -41.36 19.45
CA CYS A 7 -50.22 -42.82 19.40
C CYS A 7 -51.31 -43.47 20.24
N VAL A 8 -51.85 -44.60 19.75
CA VAL A 8 -52.78 -45.48 20.47
C VAL A 8 -52.25 -46.91 20.41
N ASP A 9 -52.47 -47.68 21.48
CA ASP A 9 -52.16 -49.11 21.54
C ASP A 9 -53.33 -49.87 22.18
N PHE A 10 -54.04 -50.65 21.36
CA PHE A 10 -55.18 -51.47 21.77
C PHE A 10 -54.86 -52.98 21.72
N GLY A 11 -53.58 -53.34 21.66
CA GLY A 11 -53.11 -54.72 21.55
C GLY A 11 -53.14 -55.29 20.12
N THR A 12 -52.51 -56.46 19.95
CA THR A 12 -52.11 -56.99 18.64
C THR A 12 -53.24 -57.14 17.63
N LYS A 13 -54.42 -57.62 18.04
CA LYS A 13 -55.55 -57.85 17.13
C LYS A 13 -56.19 -56.53 16.69
N ALA A 14 -56.44 -55.61 17.61
CA ALA A 14 -57.06 -54.32 17.32
C ALA A 14 -56.12 -53.44 16.48
N ASN A 15 -54.82 -53.38 16.82
CA ASN A 15 -53.83 -52.62 16.05
C ASN A 15 -53.71 -53.15 14.60
N ARG A 16 -53.84 -54.47 14.37
CA ARG A 16 -53.85 -55.05 13.02
C ARG A 16 -55.06 -54.61 12.19
N PHE A 17 -56.24 -54.47 12.79
CA PHE A 17 -57.42 -53.93 12.12
C PHE A 17 -57.23 -52.45 11.81
N LEU A 18 -56.80 -51.66 12.80
CA LEU A 18 -56.55 -50.22 12.65
C LEU A 18 -55.49 -49.89 11.60
N ALA A 19 -54.47 -50.74 11.45
CA ALA A 19 -53.50 -50.62 10.38
C ALA A 19 -54.14 -50.71 8.98
N LYS A 20 -55.17 -51.55 8.80
CA LYS A 20 -55.95 -51.61 7.54
C LYS A 20 -56.84 -50.38 7.35
N CYS A 21 -57.20 -49.69 8.43
CA CYS A 21 -57.90 -48.40 8.38
C CYS A 21 -56.97 -47.20 8.14
N GLY A 22 -55.66 -47.42 7.94
CA GLY A 22 -54.70 -46.38 7.62
C GLY A 22 -53.94 -45.80 8.83
N ILE A 23 -54.13 -46.33 10.04
CA ILE A 23 -53.25 -45.99 11.18
C ILE A 23 -51.87 -46.59 10.90
N LYS A 24 -50.84 -45.75 10.96
CA LYS A 24 -49.46 -46.15 10.68
C LYS A 24 -48.55 -45.73 11.83
N GLU A 25 -47.47 -46.48 12.00
CA GLU A 25 -46.37 -46.01 12.85
C GLU A 25 -45.73 -44.75 12.23
N PRO A 26 -45.22 -43.82 13.06
CA PRO A 26 -44.49 -42.66 12.56
C PRO A 26 -43.30 -43.09 11.70
N SER A 27 -43.32 -42.67 10.44
CA SER A 27 -42.26 -42.90 9.46
C SER A 27 -41.10 -41.91 9.63
N SER A 28 -39.98 -42.15 8.95
CA SER A 28 -38.86 -41.20 8.88
C SER A 28 -39.29 -39.83 8.37
N TYR A 29 -40.29 -39.76 7.48
CA TYR A 29 -40.88 -38.51 6.99
C TYR A 29 -41.64 -37.78 8.10
N ASP A 30 -42.40 -38.51 8.92
CA ASP A 30 -43.14 -37.93 10.04
C ASP A 30 -42.16 -37.35 11.09
N PHE A 31 -41.06 -38.07 11.39
CA PHE A 31 -39.97 -37.55 12.23
C PHE A 31 -39.25 -36.34 11.61
N ALA A 32 -39.06 -36.32 10.29
CA ALA A 32 -38.38 -35.22 9.60
C ALA A 32 -39.18 -33.90 9.60
N GLY A 33 -40.50 -33.99 9.78
CA GLY A 33 -41.40 -32.86 9.95
C GLY A 33 -41.56 -32.39 11.40
N LEU A 34 -41.03 -33.11 12.39
CA LEU A 34 -41.10 -32.69 13.78
C LEU A 34 -40.32 -31.39 13.99
N SER A 35 -41.02 -30.40 14.56
CA SER A 35 -40.45 -29.15 15.04
C SER A 35 -41.14 -28.79 16.35
N VAL A 36 -40.37 -28.68 17.42
CA VAL A 36 -40.87 -28.32 18.75
C VAL A 36 -40.28 -26.97 19.12
N ASP A 37 -41.13 -25.99 19.39
CA ASP A 37 -40.70 -24.66 19.80
C ASP A 37 -40.00 -24.70 21.17
N PRO A 38 -38.95 -23.89 21.43
CA PRO A 38 -38.30 -23.81 22.74
C PRO A 38 -39.23 -23.52 23.94
N SER A 39 -40.36 -22.85 23.72
CA SER A 39 -41.38 -22.57 24.73
C SER A 39 -42.33 -23.74 25.00
N HIS A 40 -42.33 -24.77 24.14
CA HIS A 40 -43.25 -25.88 24.24
C HIS A 40 -42.87 -26.84 25.39
N LYS A 41 -43.87 -27.38 26.10
CA LYS A 41 -43.67 -28.31 27.25
C LYS A 41 -42.82 -29.54 26.92
N LEU A 42 -42.83 -30.00 25.66
CA LEU A 42 -42.04 -31.13 25.18
C LEU A 42 -40.63 -30.76 24.73
N TRP A 43 -40.23 -29.48 24.77
CA TRP A 43 -38.92 -29.04 24.28
C TRP A 43 -37.75 -29.79 24.94
N LYS A 44 -37.79 -29.96 26.26
CA LYS A 44 -36.73 -30.68 27.00
C LYS A 44 -36.61 -32.12 26.50
N LEU A 45 -37.73 -32.81 26.33
CA LEU A 45 -37.78 -34.16 25.79
C LEU A 45 -37.34 -34.21 24.32
N TYR A 46 -37.72 -33.22 23.52
CA TYR A 46 -37.32 -33.10 22.11
C TYR A 46 -35.81 -32.98 21.96
N VAL A 47 -35.18 -32.09 22.74
CA VAL A 47 -33.72 -31.94 22.77
C VAL A 47 -33.05 -33.24 23.23
N GLU A 48 -33.56 -33.90 24.26
CA GLU A 48 -33.03 -35.17 24.77
C GLU A 48 -33.11 -36.30 23.74
N LYS A 49 -34.24 -36.41 23.03
CA LYS A 49 -34.47 -37.47 22.03
C LYS A 49 -33.97 -37.10 20.63
N TYR A 50 -33.47 -35.89 20.41
CA TYR A 50 -33.04 -35.41 19.10
C TYR A 50 -31.99 -36.31 18.41
N PRO A 51 -30.98 -36.86 19.11
CA PRO A 51 -30.05 -37.81 18.49
C PRO A 51 -30.75 -39.06 17.94
N VAL A 52 -31.75 -39.60 18.66
CA VAL A 52 -32.55 -40.75 18.22
C VAL A 52 -33.44 -40.37 17.04
N ILE A 53 -33.97 -39.15 17.03
CA ILE A 53 -34.74 -38.61 15.91
C ILE A 53 -33.86 -38.52 14.65
N LEU A 54 -32.60 -38.09 14.76
CA LEU A 54 -31.66 -38.05 13.64
C LEU A 54 -31.39 -39.44 13.06
N GLU A 55 -31.25 -40.47 13.90
CA GLU A 55 -31.11 -41.86 13.44
C GLU A 55 -32.36 -42.34 12.67
N LYS A 56 -33.56 -42.01 13.17
CA LYS A 56 -34.83 -42.37 12.51
C LYS A 56 -35.03 -41.64 11.19
N ILE A 57 -34.67 -40.36 11.12
CA ILE A 57 -34.75 -39.56 9.89
C ILE A 57 -33.73 -40.06 8.85
N ASN A 58 -32.56 -40.53 9.31
CA ASN A 58 -31.44 -40.94 8.48
C ASN A 58 -31.11 -39.88 7.39
N PRO A 59 -30.90 -38.60 7.76
CA PRO A 59 -30.89 -37.48 6.81
C PRO A 59 -29.84 -37.63 5.72
N ASN A 60 -30.16 -37.23 4.48
CA ASN A 60 -29.16 -37.10 3.43
C ASN A 60 -28.19 -35.94 3.71
N LEU A 61 -27.15 -35.78 2.88
CA LEU A 61 -26.12 -34.76 3.09
C LEU A 61 -26.71 -33.34 3.21
N GLU A 62 -27.56 -32.94 2.28
CA GLU A 62 -28.13 -31.59 2.30
C GLU A 62 -28.96 -31.34 3.54
N LYS A 63 -29.79 -32.30 3.94
CA LYS A 63 -30.65 -32.19 5.13
C LYS A 63 -29.82 -32.11 6.41
N ILE A 64 -28.80 -32.95 6.59
CA ILE A 64 -27.98 -32.90 7.81
C ILE A 64 -27.20 -31.59 7.93
N LEU A 65 -26.68 -31.06 6.81
CA LEU A 65 -26.00 -29.76 6.81
C LEU A 65 -26.97 -28.62 7.15
N LYS A 66 -28.21 -28.64 6.61
CA LYS A 66 -29.25 -27.67 6.97
C LYS A 66 -29.64 -27.75 8.45
N LEU A 67 -29.72 -28.95 9.02
CA LEU A 67 -30.01 -29.13 10.46
C LEU A 67 -28.85 -28.65 11.35
N ALA A 68 -27.61 -28.69 10.86
CA ALA A 68 -26.43 -28.18 11.54
C ALA A 68 -26.24 -26.65 11.36
N ALA A 69 -27.05 -25.98 10.52
CA ALA A 69 -26.91 -24.57 10.19
C ALA A 69 -27.96 -23.67 10.88
N PRO A 70 -27.70 -22.36 11.05
CA PRO A 70 -28.74 -21.39 11.38
C PRO A 70 -29.90 -21.41 10.36
N PRO A 71 -31.15 -21.11 10.77
CA PRO A 71 -31.57 -20.57 12.07
C PRO A 71 -31.86 -21.63 13.14
N ILE A 72 -31.50 -22.91 12.92
CA ILE A 72 -31.78 -23.98 13.88
C ILE A 72 -31.16 -23.64 15.26
N ASN A 73 -31.87 -24.04 16.32
CA ASN A 73 -31.45 -23.81 17.70
C ASN A 73 -30.01 -24.30 17.95
N PRO A 74 -29.14 -23.53 18.63
CA PRO A 74 -27.74 -23.88 18.82
C PRO A 74 -27.48 -25.29 19.39
N LYS A 75 -28.31 -25.76 20.33
CA LYS A 75 -28.18 -27.12 20.92
C LYS A 75 -28.46 -28.20 19.87
N LEU A 76 -29.52 -28.02 19.08
CA LEU A 76 -29.89 -28.95 18.02
C LEU A 76 -28.84 -28.96 16.90
N ARG A 77 -28.31 -27.79 16.50
CA ARG A 77 -27.22 -27.68 15.53
C ARG A 77 -25.98 -28.45 15.98
N ALA A 78 -25.59 -28.32 17.24
CA ALA A 78 -24.42 -29.02 17.79
C ALA A 78 -24.62 -30.55 17.72
N MET A 79 -25.82 -31.05 18.02
CA MET A 79 -26.15 -32.47 17.90
C MET A 79 -26.19 -32.94 16.43
N ALA A 80 -26.76 -32.16 15.52
CA ALA A 80 -26.75 -32.47 14.09
C ALA A 80 -25.33 -32.47 13.49
N LEU A 81 -24.49 -31.50 13.88
CA LEU A 81 -23.09 -31.45 13.47
C LEU A 81 -22.31 -32.65 14.02
N LYS A 82 -22.53 -33.02 15.28
CA LYS A 82 -21.94 -34.24 15.87
C LYS A 82 -22.35 -35.49 15.09
N TYR A 83 -23.65 -35.63 14.79
CA TYR A 83 -24.16 -36.73 13.97
C TYR A 83 -23.50 -36.78 12.59
N PHE A 84 -23.33 -35.62 11.93
CA PHE A 84 -22.63 -35.50 10.66
C PHE A 84 -21.17 -35.97 10.77
N ILE A 85 -20.43 -35.50 11.78
CA ILE A 85 -19.03 -35.87 12.03
C ILE A 85 -18.90 -37.38 12.29
N ASP A 86 -19.70 -37.91 13.21
CA ASP A 86 -19.63 -39.31 13.64
C ASP A 86 -19.97 -40.28 12.49
N ASN A 87 -20.82 -39.85 11.54
CA ASN A 87 -21.22 -40.64 10.37
C ASN A 87 -20.52 -40.23 9.07
N PHE A 88 -19.57 -39.29 9.11
CA PHE A 88 -18.98 -38.68 7.90
C PHE A 88 -18.38 -39.71 6.94
N LYS A 89 -17.44 -40.52 7.46
CA LYS A 89 -16.73 -41.53 6.65
C LYS A 89 -17.64 -42.63 6.12
N LYS A 90 -18.67 -43.02 6.89
CA LYS A 90 -19.56 -44.13 6.53
C LYS A 90 -20.63 -43.71 5.53
N LYS A 91 -21.14 -42.48 5.64
CA LYS A 91 -22.37 -42.07 4.97
C LYS A 91 -22.21 -40.88 4.01
N TYR A 92 -21.40 -39.90 4.38
CA TYR A 92 -21.42 -38.60 3.71
C TYR A 92 -20.22 -38.37 2.79
N VAL A 93 -19.08 -39.01 3.04
CA VAL A 93 -17.82 -38.77 2.32
C VAL A 93 -17.96 -38.91 0.79
N LYS A 94 -18.76 -39.89 0.32
CA LYS A 94 -18.98 -40.12 -1.13
C LYS A 94 -19.70 -38.96 -1.83
N TYR A 95 -20.52 -38.22 -1.10
CA TYR A 95 -21.36 -37.13 -1.62
C TYR A 95 -20.83 -35.75 -1.26
N TYR A 96 -19.92 -35.67 -0.28
CA TYR A 96 -19.39 -34.43 0.25
C TYR A 96 -18.33 -33.85 -0.70
N LYS A 97 -18.63 -32.69 -1.28
CA LYS A 97 -17.72 -31.91 -2.11
C LYS A 97 -17.63 -30.49 -1.53
N PRO A 98 -16.58 -30.16 -0.77
CA PRO A 98 -16.54 -28.90 -0.02
C PRO A 98 -16.64 -27.65 -0.90
N GLU A 99 -16.19 -27.73 -2.15
CA GLU A 99 -16.14 -26.62 -3.12
C GLU A 99 -17.53 -26.11 -3.51
N VAL A 100 -18.55 -26.99 -3.49
CA VAL A 100 -19.93 -26.65 -3.90
C VAL A 100 -20.87 -26.44 -2.70
N ILE A 101 -20.37 -26.60 -1.47
CA ILE A 101 -21.19 -26.42 -0.27
C ILE A 101 -21.35 -24.94 0.05
N ASN A 102 -22.59 -24.47 -0.07
CA ASN A 102 -22.98 -23.09 0.26
C ASN A 102 -23.74 -22.96 1.59
N ILE A 103 -23.85 -24.04 2.36
CA ILE A 103 -24.53 -24.02 3.66
C ILE A 103 -23.54 -23.60 4.75
N THR A 104 -23.91 -22.63 5.58
CA THR A 104 -23.09 -22.16 6.71
C THR A 104 -23.34 -23.01 7.95
N PHE A 105 -22.66 -24.15 8.06
CA PHE A 105 -22.88 -25.12 9.16
C PHE A 105 -21.69 -25.27 10.11
N LEU A 106 -20.52 -24.72 9.75
CA LEU A 106 -19.30 -24.87 10.54
C LEU A 106 -19.21 -23.74 11.59
N PRO A 107 -19.23 -24.04 12.89
CA PRO A 107 -19.10 -23.01 13.92
C PRO A 107 -17.67 -22.44 13.97
N CYS A 108 -17.55 -21.14 14.18
CA CYS A 108 -16.27 -20.44 14.23
C CYS A 108 -15.87 -20.07 15.67
N SER A 109 -14.57 -19.95 15.94
CA SER A 109 -14.05 -19.58 17.27
C SER A 109 -14.10 -18.08 17.55
N ASN A 110 -14.04 -17.25 16.51
CA ASN A 110 -14.04 -15.79 16.59
C ASN A 110 -15.38 -15.15 16.19
N SER A 111 -16.46 -15.93 16.14
CA SER A 111 -17.79 -15.45 15.81
C SER A 111 -18.85 -16.44 16.28
N ASP A 112 -19.98 -15.94 16.77
CA ASP A 112 -21.16 -16.77 17.09
C ASP A 112 -21.86 -17.31 15.82
N THR A 113 -21.41 -16.88 14.64
CA THR A 113 -21.94 -17.31 13.36
C THR A 113 -21.25 -18.57 12.83
N CYS A 114 -21.96 -19.31 12.00
CA CYS A 114 -21.38 -20.41 11.23
C CYS A 114 -20.81 -19.89 9.90
N ALA A 115 -19.94 -20.69 9.28
CA ALA A 115 -19.36 -20.46 7.97
C ALA A 115 -19.58 -21.66 7.06
N LYS A 116 -19.46 -21.44 5.75
CA LYS A 116 -19.25 -22.52 4.78
C LYS A 116 -17.77 -22.91 4.78
N PRO A 117 -17.41 -24.14 4.33
CA PRO A 117 -16.02 -24.61 4.36
C PRO A 117 -15.02 -23.65 3.70
N SER A 118 -15.42 -23.02 2.59
CA SER A 118 -14.57 -22.09 1.86
C SER A 118 -14.36 -20.74 2.56
N ASP A 119 -15.16 -20.38 3.56
CA ASP A 119 -15.15 -19.07 4.23
C ASP A 119 -14.64 -19.10 5.68
N CYS A 120 -14.15 -20.25 6.13
CA CYS A 120 -13.41 -20.37 7.38
C CYS A 120 -12.05 -21.01 7.16
N PHE A 121 -11.11 -20.73 8.07
CA PHE A 121 -9.72 -21.17 7.97
C PHE A 121 -9.23 -21.79 9.27
N ILE A 122 -8.14 -22.55 9.19
CA ILE A 122 -7.53 -23.20 10.36
C ILE A 122 -6.57 -22.25 11.08
N ASN A 123 -5.76 -21.50 10.33
CA ASN A 123 -4.74 -20.61 10.89
C ASN A 123 -5.38 -19.42 11.62
N ASP A 124 -5.12 -19.29 12.92
CA ASP A 124 -5.62 -18.19 13.75
C ASP A 124 -5.17 -16.80 13.27
N GLU A 125 -4.01 -16.69 12.62
CA GLU A 125 -3.50 -15.40 12.16
C GLU A 125 -4.43 -14.73 11.14
N CYS A 126 -5.25 -15.50 10.40
CA CYS A 126 -6.18 -14.92 9.43
C CYS A 126 -7.23 -14.01 10.10
N LYS A 127 -7.43 -14.12 11.43
CA LYS A 127 -8.27 -13.21 12.23
C LYS A 127 -7.84 -11.75 12.06
N ILE A 128 -6.55 -11.49 11.81
CA ILE A 128 -6.04 -10.12 11.66
C ILE A 128 -6.67 -9.37 10.49
N MET A 129 -7.07 -10.10 9.44
CA MET A 129 -7.79 -9.56 8.29
C MET A 129 -9.31 -9.81 8.40
N GLY A 130 -9.81 -10.22 9.56
CA GLY A 130 -11.24 -10.48 9.80
C GLY A 130 -11.76 -11.76 9.15
N PHE A 131 -10.91 -12.73 8.83
CA PHE A 131 -11.40 -14.03 8.37
C PHE A 131 -11.92 -14.87 9.55
N LYS A 132 -12.92 -15.72 9.27
CA LYS A 132 -13.49 -16.62 10.28
C LYS A 132 -12.57 -17.82 10.49
N ILE A 133 -12.37 -18.21 11.74
CA ILE A 133 -11.55 -19.37 12.09
C ILE A 133 -12.43 -20.48 12.61
N ILE A 134 -12.21 -21.70 12.12
CA ILE A 134 -12.95 -22.88 12.58
C ILE A 134 -12.78 -23.08 14.09
N ARG A 135 -13.81 -23.57 14.77
CA ARG A 135 -13.75 -23.90 16.20
C ARG A 135 -12.66 -24.96 16.48
N GLU A 136 -11.97 -24.82 17.62
CA GLU A 136 -10.78 -25.61 17.97
C GLU A 136 -11.00 -27.13 17.89
N ASP A 137 -12.12 -27.60 18.46
CA ASP A 137 -12.50 -29.01 18.51
C ASP A 137 -12.72 -29.64 17.11
N LEU A 138 -12.95 -28.82 16.10
CA LEU A 138 -13.17 -29.26 14.71
C LEU A 138 -11.90 -29.24 13.85
N ARG A 139 -10.78 -28.69 14.35
CA ARG A 139 -9.53 -28.60 13.57
C ARG A 139 -9.00 -29.96 13.13
N SER A 140 -9.18 -30.99 13.95
CA SER A 140 -8.81 -32.38 13.61
C SER A 140 -9.59 -32.95 12.42
N LYS A 141 -10.73 -32.34 12.06
CA LYS A 141 -11.60 -32.70 10.92
C LYS A 141 -11.50 -31.72 9.76
N ALA A 142 -10.65 -30.71 9.85
CA ALA A 142 -10.62 -29.63 8.88
C ALA A 142 -10.24 -30.11 7.47
N VAL A 143 -9.32 -31.07 7.36
CA VAL A 143 -8.94 -31.71 6.10
C VAL A 143 -10.13 -32.47 5.49
N ASP A 144 -10.84 -33.26 6.30
CA ASP A 144 -12.03 -34.00 5.86
C ASP A 144 -13.12 -33.05 5.33
N PHE A 145 -13.19 -31.82 5.85
CA PHE A 145 -14.15 -30.79 5.47
C PHE A 145 -13.65 -29.82 4.39
N GLY A 146 -12.45 -30.03 3.84
CA GLY A 146 -11.87 -29.12 2.83
C GLY A 146 -11.63 -27.70 3.33
N ILE A 147 -11.46 -27.52 4.64
CA ILE A 147 -11.15 -26.24 5.26
C ILE A 147 -9.65 -25.99 5.06
N HIS A 148 -9.32 -24.84 4.49
CA HIS A 148 -7.94 -24.51 4.14
C HIS A 148 -7.20 -23.89 5.34
N GLN A 149 -5.87 -24.01 5.34
CA GLN A 149 -5.04 -23.35 6.35
C GLN A 149 -5.15 -21.84 6.29
N ASN A 150 -5.05 -21.25 5.09
CA ASN A 150 -5.11 -19.81 4.84
C ASN A 150 -6.02 -19.50 3.64
N PRO A 151 -6.54 -18.27 3.53
CA PRO A 151 -7.18 -17.80 2.31
C PRO A 151 -6.19 -17.77 1.14
N ASN A 152 -6.69 -17.97 -0.08
CA ASN A 152 -5.89 -17.77 -1.29
C ASN A 152 -5.63 -16.28 -1.56
N SER A 153 -4.68 -15.97 -2.45
CA SER A 153 -4.29 -14.58 -2.77
C SER A 153 -5.48 -13.73 -3.21
N ALA A 154 -6.40 -14.28 -4.00
CA ALA A 154 -7.61 -13.59 -4.44
C ALA A 154 -8.47 -13.10 -3.25
N LYS A 155 -8.72 -13.95 -2.25
CA LYS A 155 -9.46 -13.55 -1.03
C LYS A 155 -8.69 -12.54 -0.18
N LEU A 156 -7.38 -12.69 -0.06
CA LEU A 156 -6.53 -11.75 0.67
C LEU A 156 -6.58 -10.35 0.06
N ILE A 157 -6.47 -10.26 -1.27
CA ILE A 157 -6.54 -8.99 -2.02
C ILE A 157 -7.94 -8.38 -1.93
N ALA A 158 -9.00 -9.19 -2.10
CA ALA A 158 -10.37 -8.70 -1.95
C ALA A 158 -10.60 -8.10 -0.56
N ARG A 159 -10.15 -8.79 0.49
CA ARG A 159 -10.26 -8.30 1.87
C ARG A 159 -9.47 -7.01 2.10
N LEU A 160 -8.25 -6.93 1.56
CA LEU A 160 -7.42 -5.72 1.64
C LEU A 160 -8.04 -4.52 0.89
N THR A 161 -8.76 -4.80 -0.20
CA THR A 161 -9.47 -3.79 -1.00
C THR A 161 -10.72 -3.28 -0.27
N GLU A 162 -11.52 -4.19 0.30
CA GLU A 162 -12.75 -3.85 1.01
C GLU A 162 -12.48 -3.16 2.36
N ASN A 163 -11.45 -3.61 3.07
CA ASN A 163 -11.15 -3.18 4.43
C ASN A 163 -9.62 -2.99 4.62
N PRO A 164 -9.02 -1.96 3.99
CA PRO A 164 -7.61 -1.65 4.18
C PRO A 164 -7.32 -1.25 5.64
N PRO A 165 -6.11 -1.55 6.15
CA PRO A 165 -5.73 -1.16 7.50
C PRO A 165 -5.70 0.37 7.64
N LYS A 166 -6.19 0.88 8.77
CA LYS A 166 -6.36 2.32 9.02
C LYS A 166 -5.34 2.93 9.98
N SER A 167 -4.52 2.11 10.65
CA SER A 167 -3.46 2.57 11.53
C SER A 167 -2.19 1.77 11.31
N ASP A 168 -1.05 2.34 11.67
CA ASP A 168 0.27 1.73 11.53
C ASP A 168 0.33 0.38 12.27
N ASP A 169 -0.22 0.29 13.49
CA ASP A 169 -0.25 -0.95 14.27
C ASP A 169 -1.04 -2.07 13.58
N VAL A 170 -2.19 -1.74 12.99
CA VAL A 170 -3.02 -2.72 12.27
C VAL A 170 -2.34 -3.07 10.94
N ALA A 171 -1.81 -2.07 10.22
CA ALA A 171 -1.12 -2.25 8.96
C ALA A 171 0.09 -3.16 9.11
N LYS A 172 0.90 -2.94 10.14
CA LYS A 172 2.02 -3.80 10.50
C LYS A 172 1.60 -5.25 10.60
N LYS A 173 0.62 -5.55 11.46
CA LYS A 173 0.16 -6.93 11.69
C LYS A 173 -0.43 -7.56 10.41
N VAL A 174 -1.19 -6.80 9.63
CA VAL A 174 -1.75 -7.28 8.36
C VAL A 174 -0.64 -7.59 7.35
N PHE A 175 0.33 -6.69 7.16
CA PHE A 175 1.40 -6.88 6.18
C PHE A 175 2.41 -7.94 6.62
N GLU A 176 2.67 -8.10 7.91
CA GLU A 176 3.46 -9.23 8.43
C GLU A 176 2.78 -10.58 8.14
N TYR A 177 1.45 -10.66 8.33
CA TYR A 177 0.69 -11.85 7.94
C TYR A 177 0.73 -12.09 6.43
N LEU A 178 0.52 -11.05 5.62
CA LEU A 178 0.63 -11.17 4.15
C LEU A 178 2.05 -11.57 3.70
N ASN A 179 3.09 -11.16 4.43
CA ASN A 179 4.48 -11.60 4.21
C ASN A 179 4.60 -13.13 4.34
N THR A 180 3.91 -13.75 5.31
CA THR A 180 3.93 -15.22 5.46
C THR A 180 3.19 -15.95 4.34
N GLN A 181 2.23 -15.28 3.68
CA GLN A 181 1.41 -15.84 2.60
C GLN A 181 1.98 -15.60 1.19
N GLN A 182 3.14 -14.94 1.05
CA GLN A 182 3.70 -14.50 -0.24
C GLN A 182 3.86 -15.60 -1.29
N LYS A 183 4.13 -16.85 -0.89
CA LYS A 183 4.28 -17.97 -1.82
C LYS A 183 3.00 -18.27 -2.60
N GLY A 184 1.84 -17.86 -2.09
CA GLY A 184 0.54 -18.01 -2.75
C GLY A 184 0.21 -16.90 -3.77
N PHE A 185 1.02 -15.84 -3.85
CA PHE A 185 0.79 -14.74 -4.78
C PHE A 185 1.51 -14.99 -6.11
N VAL A 186 0.82 -14.69 -7.22
CA VAL A 186 1.39 -14.76 -8.57
C VAL A 186 1.70 -13.36 -9.12
N ASN A 187 2.42 -13.27 -10.24
CA ASN A 187 2.80 -11.98 -10.84
C ASN A 187 1.61 -11.04 -11.12
N SER A 188 0.44 -11.56 -11.48
CA SER A 188 -0.77 -10.75 -11.68
C SER A 188 -1.31 -10.16 -10.38
N ASP A 189 -1.08 -10.82 -9.24
CA ASP A 189 -1.50 -10.35 -7.92
C ASP A 189 -0.64 -9.16 -7.49
N TRP A 190 0.69 -9.26 -7.68
CA TRP A 190 1.62 -8.17 -7.39
C TRP A 190 1.31 -6.91 -8.21
N LYS A 191 1.02 -7.06 -9.51
CA LYS A 191 0.60 -5.93 -10.37
C LYS A 191 -0.70 -5.25 -9.91
N LYS A 192 -1.63 -6.00 -9.30
CA LYS A 192 -2.84 -5.42 -8.71
C LYS A 192 -2.51 -4.63 -7.44
N LEU A 193 -1.71 -5.23 -6.54
CA LEU A 193 -1.30 -4.60 -5.29
C LEU A 193 -0.52 -3.30 -5.54
N GLU A 194 0.34 -3.28 -6.55
CA GLU A 194 1.17 -2.13 -6.91
C GLU A 194 0.37 -0.82 -7.15
N ASN A 195 -0.89 -0.94 -7.60
CA ASN A 195 -1.76 0.20 -7.86
C ASN A 195 -2.91 0.35 -6.84
N LEU A 196 -3.03 -0.58 -5.88
CA LEU A 196 -4.08 -0.56 -4.87
C LEU A 196 -3.71 0.38 -3.73
N LYS A 197 -4.63 1.26 -3.33
CA LYS A 197 -4.43 2.15 -2.17
C LYS A 197 -4.78 1.42 -0.87
N PHE A 198 -3.78 0.94 -0.16
CA PHE A 198 -3.97 0.17 1.09
C PHE A 198 -2.94 0.49 2.18
N ILE A 199 -1.94 1.32 1.90
CA ILE A 199 -0.89 1.69 2.87
C ILE A 199 -1.36 2.95 3.61
N PRO A 200 -1.66 2.88 4.92
CA PRO A 200 -1.99 4.06 5.69
C PRO A 200 -0.73 4.86 6.01
N ILE A 201 -0.79 6.17 5.79
CA ILE A 201 0.20 7.13 6.30
C ILE A 201 -0.57 8.21 7.04
N GLN A 202 -0.16 8.46 8.29
CA GLN A 202 -0.80 9.45 9.14
C GLN A 202 -0.21 10.83 8.88
N TYR A 203 -1.08 11.75 8.46
CA TYR A 203 -0.80 13.18 8.40
C TYR A 203 -1.70 13.90 9.40
N GLU A 204 -1.18 14.91 10.11
CA GLU A 204 -1.97 15.70 11.07
C GLU A 204 -3.21 16.33 10.42
N SER A 205 -3.09 16.74 9.15
CA SER A 205 -4.16 17.36 8.36
C SER A 205 -5.14 16.37 7.73
N GLN A 206 -4.74 15.11 7.54
CA GLN A 206 -5.54 14.07 6.88
C GLN A 206 -5.28 12.71 7.55
N PRO A 207 -5.97 12.41 8.66
CA PRO A 207 -5.86 11.09 9.27
C PRO A 207 -6.35 10.03 8.28
N ASN A 208 -5.62 8.92 8.19
CA ASN A 208 -5.96 7.73 7.41
C ASN A 208 -5.92 7.89 5.88
N LYS A 209 -5.07 8.76 5.34
CA LYS A 209 -4.83 8.80 3.89
C LYS A 209 -4.14 7.50 3.44
N LEU A 210 -4.73 6.85 2.43
CA LEU A 210 -4.21 5.61 1.86
C LEU A 210 -3.43 5.89 0.58
N PHE A 211 -2.26 5.25 0.47
CA PHE A 211 -1.37 5.33 -0.67
C PHE A 211 -1.26 3.97 -1.35
N ASN A 212 -1.02 4.00 -2.66
CA ASN A 212 -0.57 2.81 -3.36
C ASN A 212 0.96 2.66 -3.18
N PRO A 213 1.51 1.44 -3.34
CA PRO A 213 2.93 1.18 -3.19
C PRO A 213 3.86 2.08 -4.02
N ARG A 214 3.47 2.47 -5.24
CA ARG A 214 4.30 3.30 -6.13
C ARG A 214 4.41 4.75 -5.67
N GLU A 215 3.38 5.25 -5.01
CA GLU A 215 3.32 6.59 -4.44
C GLU A 215 3.93 6.64 -3.03
N CYS A 216 4.53 5.55 -2.53
CA CYS A 216 5.01 5.45 -1.16
C CYS A 216 6.49 5.04 -1.12
N PHE A 217 7.20 5.54 -0.12
CA PHE A 217 8.62 5.27 0.06
C PHE A 217 8.94 4.67 1.43
N PHE A 218 10.03 3.90 1.54
CA PHE A 218 10.55 3.54 2.86
C PHE A 218 11.23 4.73 3.52
N LYS A 219 11.11 4.83 4.84
CA LYS A 219 11.80 5.87 5.62
C LYS A 219 13.32 5.76 5.42
N LEU A 220 13.93 6.89 5.07
CA LEU A 220 15.36 7.08 5.00
C LEU A 220 15.95 7.19 6.42
N LYS A 221 17.21 6.78 6.55
CA LYS A 221 18.01 6.98 7.79
C LYS A 221 18.14 8.46 8.14
N GLU A 222 18.18 9.34 7.15
CA GLU A 222 18.17 10.78 7.37
C GLU A 222 16.73 11.26 7.50
N GLU A 223 16.23 11.25 8.73
CA GLU A 223 14.81 11.44 9.04
C GLU A 223 14.24 12.76 8.53
N SER A 224 15.03 13.83 8.51
CA SER A 224 14.60 15.14 8.02
C SER A 224 14.17 15.14 6.55
N LEU A 225 14.72 14.23 5.73
CA LEU A 225 14.35 14.13 4.31
C LEU A 225 13.01 13.40 4.11
N ASN A 226 12.58 12.61 5.09
CA ASN A 226 11.30 11.89 5.01
C ASN A 226 10.10 12.84 4.97
N ASN A 227 10.25 14.09 5.45
CA ASN A 227 9.19 15.09 5.38
C ASN A 227 8.81 15.49 3.94
N PHE A 228 9.67 15.24 2.96
CA PHE A 228 9.40 15.55 1.55
C PHE A 228 8.67 14.43 0.80
N PHE A 229 8.46 13.28 1.45
CA PHE A 229 7.90 12.10 0.82
C PHE A 229 6.81 11.44 1.68
N PRO A 230 5.85 10.76 1.06
CA PRO A 230 4.96 9.82 1.76
C PRO A 230 5.74 8.56 2.18
N CYS A 231 6.39 8.62 3.34
CA CYS A 231 7.20 7.54 3.86
C CYS A 231 6.44 6.59 4.81
N VAL A 232 6.76 5.30 4.74
CA VAL A 232 6.27 4.25 5.64
C VAL A 232 7.42 3.45 6.22
N ASP A 233 7.27 3.03 7.48
CA ASP A 233 8.11 2.00 8.10
C ASP A 233 7.28 1.23 9.13
N LEU A 234 7.03 -0.05 8.85
CA LEU A 234 6.24 -0.94 9.68
C LEU A 234 7.09 -2.11 10.24
N GLY A 235 8.42 -1.98 10.17
CA GLY A 235 9.37 -3.02 10.56
C GLY A 235 9.66 -4.04 9.45
N THR A 236 10.67 -4.88 9.70
CA THR A 236 11.32 -5.71 8.67
C THR A 236 10.36 -6.57 7.85
N LYS A 237 9.52 -7.38 8.51
CA LYS A 237 8.63 -8.33 7.83
C LYS A 237 7.52 -7.65 7.03
N ALA A 238 6.93 -6.58 7.57
CA ALA A 238 5.92 -5.81 6.85
C ALA A 238 6.55 -5.11 5.62
N ASN A 239 7.72 -4.51 5.81
CA ASN A 239 8.43 -3.81 4.75
C ASN A 239 8.90 -4.77 3.63
N GLU A 240 9.27 -6.01 3.94
CA GLU A 240 9.55 -7.05 2.92
C GLU A 240 8.35 -7.30 2.00
N PHE A 241 7.14 -7.39 2.57
CA PHE A 241 5.91 -7.52 1.77
C PHE A 241 5.63 -6.26 0.95
N LEU A 242 5.76 -5.08 1.54
CA LEU A 242 5.57 -3.81 0.85
C LEU A 242 6.58 -3.61 -0.30
N ALA A 243 7.83 -4.06 -0.12
CA ALA A 243 8.85 -4.00 -1.16
C ALA A 243 8.45 -4.84 -2.38
N LYS A 244 7.90 -6.04 -2.16
CA LYS A 244 7.33 -6.86 -3.25
C LYS A 244 6.09 -6.23 -3.90
N CYS A 245 5.35 -5.40 -3.17
CA CYS A 245 4.23 -4.64 -3.71
C CYS A 245 4.68 -3.42 -4.54
N GLY A 246 5.93 -2.97 -4.42
CA GLY A 246 6.47 -1.83 -5.19
C GLY A 246 6.92 -0.63 -4.36
N VAL A 247 6.82 -0.69 -3.02
CA VAL A 247 7.41 0.34 -2.16
C VAL A 247 8.93 0.26 -2.26
N ARG A 248 9.60 1.39 -2.34
CA ARG A 248 11.06 1.47 -2.51
C ARG A 248 11.62 2.67 -1.75
N GLU A 249 12.93 2.77 -1.66
CA GLU A 249 13.56 4.02 -1.22
C GLU A 249 13.47 5.10 -2.32
N PRO A 250 13.43 6.40 -1.96
CA PRO A 250 13.51 7.49 -2.91
C PRO A 250 14.82 7.43 -3.70
N SER A 251 14.72 7.52 -5.03
CA SER A 251 15.85 7.53 -5.96
C SER A 251 16.31 8.95 -6.25
N SER A 252 17.44 9.10 -6.94
CA SER A 252 17.92 10.41 -7.42
C SER A 252 16.90 11.14 -8.31
N TYR A 253 16.03 10.39 -9.01
CA TYR A 253 14.93 10.95 -9.78
C TYR A 253 13.87 11.56 -8.85
N ASP A 254 13.43 10.84 -7.82
CA ASP A 254 12.39 11.33 -6.90
C ASP A 254 12.87 12.56 -6.13
N PHE A 255 14.15 12.60 -5.73
CA PHE A 255 14.76 13.78 -5.12
C PHE A 255 14.78 14.99 -6.07
N ALA A 256 14.93 14.76 -7.36
CA ALA A 256 14.96 15.84 -8.33
C ALA A 256 13.58 16.43 -8.63
N GLU A 257 12.53 15.67 -8.39
CA GLU A 257 11.14 16.12 -8.52
C GLU A 257 10.65 16.88 -7.28
N ILE A 258 11.43 16.92 -6.20
CA ILE A 258 11.09 17.73 -5.02
C ILE A 258 11.04 19.20 -5.45
N SER A 259 9.87 19.80 -5.27
CA SER A 259 9.65 21.23 -5.42
C SER A 259 8.77 21.72 -4.28
N VAL A 260 9.29 22.66 -3.50
CA VAL A 260 8.59 23.25 -2.35
C VAL A 260 8.41 24.73 -2.61
N ASP A 261 7.17 25.21 -2.58
CA ASP A 261 6.87 26.63 -2.76
C ASP A 261 7.37 27.45 -1.55
N PRO A 262 7.89 28.68 -1.74
CA PRO A 262 8.26 29.57 -0.63
C PRO A 262 7.19 29.82 0.43
N SER A 263 5.90 29.67 0.10
CA SER A 263 4.79 29.80 1.05
C SER A 263 4.50 28.52 1.84
N HIS A 264 5.11 27.39 1.49
CA HIS A 264 4.85 26.10 2.12
C HIS A 264 5.56 25.98 3.48
N GLU A 265 4.96 25.31 4.46
CA GLU A 265 5.53 25.14 5.81
C GLU A 265 6.92 24.49 5.82
N LEU A 266 7.14 23.54 4.91
CA LEU A 266 8.42 22.85 4.71
C LEU A 266 9.50 23.70 4.02
N TRP A 267 9.21 24.92 3.56
CA TRP A 267 10.16 25.74 2.81
C TRP A 267 11.47 25.95 3.56
N LYS A 268 11.41 26.27 4.86
CA LYS A 268 12.60 26.47 5.69
C LYS A 268 13.48 25.22 5.72
N LEU A 269 12.86 24.05 5.92
CA LEU A 269 13.54 22.76 5.93
C LEU A 269 14.11 22.42 4.54
N TYR A 270 13.35 22.72 3.47
CA TYR A 270 13.79 22.50 2.09
C TYR A 270 15.06 23.30 1.78
N VAL A 271 15.10 24.59 2.11
CA VAL A 271 16.30 25.42 1.93
C VAL A 271 17.48 24.91 2.76
N GLU A 272 17.24 24.50 4.02
CA GLU A 272 18.28 23.95 4.90
C GLU A 272 18.87 22.65 4.34
N LYS A 273 18.01 21.76 3.83
CA LYS A 273 18.39 20.43 3.33
C LYS A 273 18.74 20.39 1.86
N TYR A 274 18.60 21.50 1.13
CA TYR A 274 18.89 21.58 -0.29
C TYR A 274 20.29 21.09 -0.69
N PRO A 275 21.37 21.39 0.06
CA PRO A 275 22.69 20.83 -0.24
C PRO A 275 22.73 19.29 -0.20
N VAL A 276 22.07 18.69 0.79
CA VAL A 276 21.95 17.23 0.92
C VAL A 276 21.09 16.66 -0.22
N ILE A 277 20.02 17.36 -0.59
CA ILE A 277 19.18 16.99 -1.73
C ILE A 277 20.01 17.01 -3.03
N LEU A 278 20.87 18.02 -3.24
CA LEU A 278 21.77 18.06 -4.40
C LEU A 278 22.75 16.88 -4.44
N GLU A 279 23.26 16.45 -3.28
CA GLU A 279 24.07 15.23 -3.18
C GLU A 279 23.28 13.98 -3.58
N LYS A 280 22.02 13.86 -3.14
CA LYS A 280 21.13 12.75 -3.51
C LYS A 280 20.73 12.75 -4.99
N ILE A 281 20.47 13.92 -5.57
CA ILE A 281 20.19 14.09 -7.00
C ILE A 281 21.41 13.70 -7.83
N ASN A 282 22.62 14.02 -7.33
CA ASN A 282 23.89 13.86 -8.05
C ASN A 282 23.80 14.40 -9.49
N PRO A 283 23.45 15.70 -9.69
CA PRO A 283 23.07 16.23 -11.00
C PRO A 283 24.20 16.13 -12.02
N ASN A 284 23.88 15.89 -13.30
CA ASN A 284 24.83 16.02 -14.39
C ASN A 284 25.13 17.51 -14.66
N LEU A 285 26.07 17.78 -15.58
CA LEU A 285 26.50 19.16 -15.89
C LEU A 285 25.33 20.06 -16.31
N GLU A 286 24.51 19.62 -17.26
CA GLU A 286 23.38 20.41 -17.74
C GLU A 286 22.39 20.73 -16.60
N LYS A 287 22.04 19.73 -15.78
CA LYS A 287 21.10 19.89 -14.68
C LYS A 287 21.63 20.83 -13.60
N ILE A 288 22.89 20.70 -13.18
CA ILE A 288 23.43 21.58 -12.14
C ILE A 288 23.52 23.04 -12.62
N LEU A 289 23.87 23.25 -13.90
CA LEU A 289 23.89 24.59 -14.47
C LEU A 289 22.48 25.20 -14.52
N LYS A 290 21.45 24.45 -14.94
CA LYS A 290 20.05 24.92 -14.89
C LYS A 290 19.61 25.26 -13.46
N LEU A 291 19.93 24.42 -12.47
CA LEU A 291 19.62 24.68 -11.05
C LEU A 291 20.35 25.91 -10.49
N ALA A 292 21.51 26.27 -11.04
CA ALA A 292 22.27 27.46 -10.68
C ALA A 292 21.75 28.75 -11.36
N THR A 293 20.68 28.68 -12.15
CA THR A 293 20.10 29.83 -12.86
C THR A 293 18.68 30.21 -12.38
N PRO A 294 18.23 31.46 -12.59
CA PRO A 294 16.82 31.86 -12.44
C PRO A 294 15.88 31.03 -13.35
N PRO A 295 14.56 30.92 -13.05
CA PRO A 295 13.77 31.72 -12.10
C PRO A 295 13.73 31.18 -10.67
N THR A 296 14.51 30.14 -10.36
CA THR A 296 14.58 29.50 -9.04
C THR A 296 14.94 30.50 -7.93
N ASN A 297 14.50 30.24 -6.69
CA ASN A 297 14.75 31.09 -5.53
C ASN A 297 16.25 31.46 -5.40
N PRO A 298 16.61 32.73 -5.10
CA PRO A 298 18.01 33.13 -5.09
C PRO A 298 18.93 32.39 -4.11
N LYS A 299 18.39 31.90 -3.00
CA LYS A 299 19.18 31.08 -2.07
C LYS A 299 19.51 29.73 -2.67
N LEU A 300 18.55 29.11 -3.37
CA LEU A 300 18.72 27.78 -3.98
C LEU A 300 19.70 27.82 -5.15
N HIS A 301 19.62 28.82 -6.03
CA HIS A 301 20.59 28.91 -7.14
C HIS A 301 22.01 29.17 -6.64
N ALA A 302 22.18 29.86 -5.51
CA ALA A 302 23.49 30.15 -4.94
C ALA A 302 24.11 28.88 -4.34
N MET A 303 23.28 28.06 -3.69
CA MET A 303 23.69 26.74 -3.20
C MET A 303 24.02 25.77 -4.34
N ALA A 304 23.23 25.75 -5.42
CA ALA A 304 23.51 24.94 -6.60
C ALA A 304 24.81 25.38 -7.29
N LEU A 305 25.03 26.68 -7.45
CA LEU A 305 26.29 27.23 -7.96
C LEU A 305 27.47 26.84 -7.08
N LYS A 306 27.34 26.98 -5.76
CA LYS A 306 28.38 26.55 -4.82
C LYS A 306 28.68 25.05 -4.98
N TYR A 307 27.66 24.20 -5.03
CA TYR A 307 27.83 22.76 -5.27
C TYR A 307 28.56 22.48 -6.60
N PHE A 308 28.22 23.21 -7.67
CA PHE A 308 28.93 23.10 -8.94
C PHE A 308 30.42 23.44 -8.80
N VAL A 309 30.74 24.58 -8.19
CA VAL A 309 32.12 25.06 -7.98
C VAL A 309 32.92 24.08 -7.13
N ASP A 310 32.37 23.66 -5.99
CA ASP A 310 33.04 22.76 -5.03
C ASP A 310 33.31 21.37 -5.62
N ASN A 311 32.51 20.94 -6.59
CA ASN A 311 32.63 19.64 -7.26
C ASN A 311 33.22 19.73 -8.68
N PHE A 312 33.61 20.92 -9.15
CA PHE A 312 34.00 21.16 -10.54
C PHE A 312 35.13 20.24 -10.98
N ASP A 313 36.25 20.29 -10.27
CA ASP A 313 37.46 19.54 -10.60
C ASP A 313 37.26 18.02 -10.52
N LYS A 314 36.42 17.58 -9.57
CA LYS A 314 36.18 16.15 -9.34
C LYS A 314 35.18 15.54 -10.31
N LYS A 315 34.18 16.31 -10.75
CA LYS A 315 32.99 15.77 -11.42
C LYS A 315 32.73 16.36 -12.79
N TYR A 316 32.91 17.67 -12.97
CA TYR A 316 32.41 18.37 -14.15
C TYR A 316 33.51 18.66 -15.17
N VAL A 317 34.76 18.88 -14.74
CA VAL A 317 35.86 19.33 -15.59
C VAL A 317 36.05 18.51 -16.86
N LYS A 318 35.89 17.17 -16.79
CA LYS A 318 36.09 16.27 -17.95
C LYS A 318 35.08 16.50 -19.07
N ASN A 319 33.86 16.90 -18.72
CA ASN A 319 32.76 17.10 -19.66
C ASN A 319 32.46 18.59 -19.87
N TYR A 320 33.22 19.47 -19.23
CA TYR A 320 32.99 20.90 -19.27
C TYR A 320 33.75 21.52 -20.44
N LYS A 321 33.00 22.04 -21.41
CA LYS A 321 33.53 22.81 -22.53
C LYS A 321 32.79 24.14 -22.56
N PRO A 322 33.43 25.26 -22.19
CA PRO A 322 32.78 26.56 -22.11
C PRO A 322 31.99 26.89 -23.39
N GLU A 323 32.57 26.63 -24.56
CA GLU A 323 32.01 26.96 -25.88
C GLU A 323 30.70 26.23 -26.20
N GLU A 324 30.45 25.08 -25.55
CA GLU A 324 29.23 24.29 -25.72
C GLU A 324 28.14 24.68 -24.69
N ILE A 325 28.43 25.60 -23.76
CA ILE A 325 27.54 25.97 -22.67
C ILE A 325 26.80 27.27 -22.99
N ASP A 326 25.54 27.11 -23.38
CA ASP A 326 24.63 28.23 -23.68
C ASP A 326 23.76 28.66 -22.47
N ILE A 327 24.23 28.40 -21.25
CA ILE A 327 23.49 28.71 -20.01
C ILE A 327 24.12 29.93 -19.33
N ALA A 328 23.30 30.94 -19.03
CA ALA A 328 23.72 32.11 -18.28
C ALA A 328 23.74 31.79 -16.77
N PHE A 329 24.80 31.14 -16.28
CA PHE A 329 24.92 30.67 -14.90
C PHE A 329 25.89 31.45 -14.02
N LEU A 330 26.64 32.39 -14.59
CA LEU A 330 27.63 33.16 -13.84
C LEU A 330 26.97 34.41 -13.25
N PRO A 331 26.89 34.53 -11.91
CA PRO A 331 26.40 35.76 -11.28
C PRO A 331 27.39 36.89 -11.52
N CYS A 332 26.86 38.09 -11.75
CA CYS A 332 27.66 39.27 -12.04
C CYS A 332 27.81 40.15 -10.78
N SER A 333 28.93 40.85 -10.62
CA SER A 333 29.17 41.76 -9.49
C SER A 333 28.52 43.13 -9.68
N ASN A 334 28.32 43.53 -10.93
CA ASN A 334 27.81 44.86 -11.31
C ASN A 334 26.32 44.88 -11.68
N SER A 335 25.61 43.77 -11.50
CA SER A 335 24.18 43.61 -11.76
C SER A 335 23.62 42.41 -10.99
N ASN A 336 22.29 42.34 -10.86
CA ASN A 336 21.61 41.14 -10.33
C ASN A 336 21.37 40.07 -11.41
N SER A 337 22.05 40.18 -12.56
CA SER A 337 21.88 39.27 -13.68
C SER A 337 22.90 38.14 -13.65
N TYR A 338 22.56 37.10 -14.40
CA TYR A 338 23.45 36.01 -14.71
C TYR A 338 23.90 36.13 -16.17
N ALA A 339 25.13 35.72 -16.47
CA ALA A 339 25.72 35.82 -17.79
C ALA A 339 26.29 34.48 -18.24
N LYS A 340 26.37 34.26 -19.56
CA LYS A 340 27.17 33.18 -20.14
C LYS A 340 28.65 33.47 -19.93
N HIS A 341 29.49 32.44 -20.01
CA HIS A 341 30.95 32.61 -19.90
C HIS A 341 31.51 33.65 -20.90
N SER A 342 30.91 33.73 -22.09
CA SER A 342 31.35 34.68 -23.12
C SER A 342 30.86 36.11 -22.89
N GLU A 343 29.82 36.32 -22.06
CA GLU A 343 29.14 37.60 -21.83
C GLU A 343 29.61 38.30 -20.55
N CYS A 344 30.45 37.63 -19.77
CA CYS A 344 31.00 38.10 -18.50
C CYS A 344 32.54 38.23 -18.60
N PHE A 345 33.13 39.15 -17.85
CA PHE A 345 34.58 39.41 -17.89
C PHE A 345 35.19 39.55 -16.49
N ILE A 346 36.50 39.37 -16.40
CA ILE A 346 37.25 39.49 -15.14
C ILE A 346 37.67 40.94 -14.88
N ASN A 347 38.04 41.70 -15.92
CA ASN A 347 38.49 43.08 -15.78
C ASN A 347 37.34 44.03 -15.40
N ASP A 348 37.41 44.63 -14.21
CA ASP A 348 36.42 45.58 -13.69
C ASP A 348 36.21 46.81 -14.58
N GLU A 349 37.22 47.21 -15.36
CA GLU A 349 37.13 48.36 -16.27
C GLU A 349 36.07 48.14 -17.36
N CYS A 350 35.79 46.88 -17.72
CA CYS A 350 34.76 46.54 -18.71
C CYS A 350 33.35 47.01 -18.29
N LYS A 351 33.13 47.28 -16.99
CA LYS A 351 31.91 47.92 -16.47
C LYS A 351 31.65 49.28 -17.11
N ILE A 352 32.69 50.02 -17.48
CA ILE A 352 32.58 51.37 -18.08
C ILE A 352 31.80 51.30 -19.41
N MET A 353 31.98 50.22 -20.17
CA MET A 353 31.24 49.93 -21.40
C MET A 353 29.94 49.16 -21.17
N GLY A 354 29.55 48.93 -19.91
CA GLY A 354 28.34 48.18 -19.55
C GLY A 354 28.42 46.68 -19.84
N PHE A 355 29.62 46.09 -19.82
CA PHE A 355 29.76 44.64 -19.82
C PHE A 355 29.56 44.08 -18.41
N ASN A 356 29.12 42.82 -18.33
CA ASN A 356 28.97 42.11 -17.07
C ASN A 356 30.33 41.69 -16.51
N ILE A 357 30.52 41.83 -15.20
CA ILE A 357 31.74 41.44 -14.50
C ILE A 357 31.45 40.24 -13.61
N ILE A 358 32.31 39.22 -13.63
CA ILE A 358 32.09 38.01 -12.82
C ILE A 358 32.14 38.35 -11.33
N ARG A 359 31.26 37.71 -10.53
CA ARG A 359 31.25 37.88 -9.07
C ARG A 359 32.64 37.58 -8.48
N GLN A 360 33.02 38.40 -7.50
CA GLN A 360 34.40 38.44 -6.98
C GLN A 360 34.89 37.11 -6.41
N ASP A 361 34.01 36.37 -5.73
CA ASP A 361 34.28 35.04 -5.15
C ASP A 361 34.55 33.95 -6.20
N LEU A 362 34.16 34.16 -7.46
CA LEU A 362 34.37 33.21 -8.56
C LEU A 362 35.61 33.54 -9.40
N ARG A 363 36.30 34.66 -9.16
CA ARG A 363 37.43 35.11 -9.99
C ARG A 363 38.58 34.09 -10.05
N SER A 364 38.84 33.38 -8.96
CA SER A 364 39.87 32.32 -8.92
C SER A 364 39.56 31.14 -9.84
N LYS A 365 38.28 30.92 -10.18
CA LYS A 365 37.79 29.87 -11.07
C LYS A 365 37.35 30.40 -12.43
N ALA A 366 37.50 31.69 -12.70
CA ALA A 366 37.02 32.32 -13.93
C ALA A 366 37.64 31.72 -15.19
N GLY A 367 38.94 31.39 -15.15
CA GLY A 367 39.63 30.70 -16.24
C GLY A 367 39.05 29.31 -16.53
N ASP A 368 38.80 28.53 -15.47
CA ASP A 368 38.17 27.20 -15.57
C ASP A 368 36.78 27.27 -16.22
N PHE A 369 36.05 28.35 -15.98
CA PHE A 369 34.71 28.58 -16.55
C PHE A 369 34.74 29.21 -17.96
N GLY A 370 35.92 29.43 -18.54
CA GLY A 370 36.07 30.04 -19.86
C GLY A 370 35.70 31.53 -19.92
N VAL A 371 35.76 32.22 -18.78
CA VAL A 371 35.55 33.67 -18.66
C VAL A 371 36.83 34.39 -19.02
N ARG A 372 36.75 35.36 -19.93
CA ARG A 372 37.93 36.08 -20.44
C ARG A 372 38.24 37.30 -19.58
N GLN A 373 39.50 37.74 -19.63
CA GLN A 373 39.92 39.00 -19.01
C GLN A 373 39.17 40.19 -19.61
N ASN A 374 39.14 40.28 -20.94
CA ASN A 374 38.56 41.40 -21.69
C ASN A 374 37.64 40.90 -22.83
N PRO A 375 36.65 41.71 -23.27
CA PRO A 375 35.89 41.45 -24.48
C PRO A 375 36.79 41.43 -25.72
N ASN A 376 36.41 40.66 -26.72
CA ASN A 376 37.12 40.70 -28.00
C ASN A 376 36.75 41.98 -28.79
N ARG A 377 37.57 42.31 -29.79
CA ARG A 377 37.39 43.51 -30.63
C ARG A 377 35.98 43.63 -31.20
N VAL A 378 35.38 42.53 -31.64
CA VAL A 378 34.01 42.53 -32.22
C VAL A 378 32.98 42.96 -31.17
N LYS A 379 33.05 42.42 -29.95
CA LYS A 379 32.14 42.79 -28.86
C LYS A 379 32.29 44.26 -28.45
N ILE A 380 33.52 44.77 -28.41
CA ILE A 380 33.79 46.19 -28.12
C ILE A 380 33.15 47.09 -29.18
N ILE A 381 33.38 46.80 -30.46
CA ILE A 381 32.82 47.57 -31.59
C ILE A 381 31.29 47.55 -31.55
N ASN A 382 30.68 46.38 -31.40
CA ASN A 382 29.22 46.26 -31.34
C ASN A 382 28.64 47.07 -30.17
N LYS A 383 29.29 47.03 -29.00
CA LYS A 383 28.83 47.78 -27.82
C LYS A 383 28.92 49.29 -28.03
N LEU A 384 29.95 49.78 -28.71
CA LEU A 384 30.10 51.20 -29.08
C LEU A 384 29.04 51.66 -30.08
N ILE A 385 28.64 50.79 -31.02
CA ILE A 385 27.57 51.08 -31.98
C ILE A 385 26.22 51.13 -31.26
N GLU A 386 25.94 50.17 -30.39
CA GLU A 386 24.67 50.08 -29.64
C GLU A 386 24.53 51.21 -28.61
N ASN A 387 25.61 51.53 -27.89
CA ASN A 387 25.61 52.47 -26.77
C ASN A 387 26.84 53.38 -26.82
N PRO A 388 26.89 54.34 -27.77
CA PRO A 388 28.01 55.26 -27.88
C PRO A 388 28.14 56.14 -26.62
N PRO A 389 29.38 56.56 -26.26
CA PRO A 389 29.61 57.47 -25.14
C PRO A 389 28.83 58.78 -25.32
N LYS A 390 28.03 59.17 -24.32
CA LYS A 390 27.14 60.35 -24.41
C LYS A 390 27.81 61.68 -24.05
N ASN A 391 29.04 61.65 -23.52
CA ASN A 391 29.80 62.86 -23.18
C ASN A 391 31.31 62.59 -23.20
N VAL A 392 32.09 63.67 -23.24
CA VAL A 392 33.57 63.65 -23.34
C VAL A 392 34.22 62.87 -22.19
N ASN A 393 33.70 62.96 -20.97
CA ASN A 393 34.29 62.28 -19.82
C ASN A 393 34.11 60.76 -19.87
N VAL A 394 32.95 60.29 -20.34
CA VAL A 394 32.70 58.86 -20.57
C VAL A 394 33.50 58.38 -21.79
N ALA A 395 33.59 59.19 -22.85
CA ALA A 395 34.36 58.84 -24.05
C ALA A 395 35.85 58.64 -23.73
N LYS A 396 36.47 59.54 -22.95
CA LYS A 396 37.86 59.39 -22.49
C LYS A 396 38.05 58.05 -21.77
N LYS A 397 37.24 57.78 -20.75
CA LYS A 397 37.30 56.53 -19.98
C LYS A 397 37.07 55.28 -20.83
N VAL A 398 36.24 55.33 -21.86
CA VAL A 398 35.96 54.19 -22.74
C VAL A 398 37.13 53.93 -23.70
N PHE A 399 37.81 54.97 -24.19
CA PHE A 399 38.92 54.84 -25.12
C PHE A 399 40.29 54.63 -24.45
N ASP A 400 40.37 54.83 -23.13
CA ASP A 400 41.56 54.52 -22.32
C ASP A 400 41.67 53.02 -21.96
N ILE A 401 40.62 52.23 -22.23
CA ILE A 401 40.51 50.75 -22.00
C ILE A 401 40.75 50.02 -23.32
#